data_AF-A0A438XPA1-F1
#
_entry.id   AF-A0A438XPA1-F1
#
_cell.length_a   1.000
_cell.length_b   1.000
_cell.length_c   1.000
_cell.angle_alpha   90.00
_cell.angle_beta   90.00
_cell.angle_gamma   90.00
#
_symmetry.space_group_name_H-M   'P 1'
#
loop_
_entity.id
_entity.type
_entity.pdbx_description
1 polymer ?
#
loop_
_entity_poly.entity_id
_entity_poly.type
_entity_poly.pdbx_seq_one_letter_code
_entity_poly.pdbx_strand_id
1 'polypeptide(L)'
;YLVSQNKPYGLKAIEILNAWAKELQSVDTYQSEDNINFYMPYMNMAYWFVKKAFPSPEYEDFIKRMRQYSQSALNTNHGAWGILFDVSSALALDDNALLHNSANRWQEWVFKAIDESGVIASAITRSDTSDYHGGPTKGIKGIAYTNFALLALTISGELLFENGYDLWGSGAGKRLSVAYNKVATWILNPETFPYFQPNLIGVHNNAYFIILAKHYSSPSANELLKQGDLHEDGFRLKLRSP
;
A
#
# COMPACT_ATOMS: atom_id res chain seq x y z
N TYR A 1 15.03 -1.56 15.05
CA TYR A 1 16.16 -0.65 14.87
C TYR A 1 15.73 0.81 14.88
N LEU A 2 14.84 1.24 13.98
CA LEU A 2 14.41 2.65 13.86
C LEU A 2 14.05 3.35 15.20
N VAL A 3 13.28 2.69 16.06
CA VAL A 3 12.86 3.24 17.36
C VAL A 3 13.96 3.17 18.42
N SER A 4 14.62 2.02 18.56
CA SER A 4 15.54 1.76 19.68
C SER A 4 17.01 2.05 19.40
N GLN A 5 17.39 2.23 18.13
CA GLN A 5 18.77 2.33 17.65
C GLN A 5 19.68 1.15 18.07
N ASN A 6 19.09 0.04 18.55
CA ASN A 6 19.80 -1.13 19.01
C ASN A 6 20.42 -1.88 17.81
N LYS A 7 21.75 -1.80 17.69
CA LYS A 7 22.54 -2.29 16.55
C LYS A 7 22.26 -3.75 16.18
N PRO A 8 22.18 -4.72 17.12
CA PRO A 8 21.73 -6.08 16.85
C PRO A 8 20.50 -6.20 15.95
N TYR A 9 19.49 -5.34 16.10
CA TYR A 9 18.31 -5.38 15.20
C TYR A 9 18.64 -4.94 13.77
N GLY A 10 19.52 -3.96 13.60
CA GLY A 10 19.95 -3.51 12.27
C GLY A 10 20.81 -4.56 11.57
N LEU A 11 21.76 -5.16 12.28
CA LEU A 11 22.58 -6.24 11.77
C LEU A 11 21.74 -7.46 11.36
N LYS A 12 20.77 -7.86 12.20
CA LYS A 12 19.88 -8.98 11.88
C LYS A 12 18.99 -8.69 10.67
N ALA A 13 18.53 -7.45 10.52
CA ALA A 13 17.77 -7.06 9.33
C ALA A 13 18.60 -7.23 8.07
N ILE A 14 19.84 -6.72 8.03
CA ILE A 14 20.74 -6.89 6.87
C ILE A 14 21.08 -8.36 6.61
N GLU A 15 21.30 -9.16 7.64
CA GLU A 15 21.54 -10.60 7.49
C GLU A 15 20.39 -11.28 6.73
N ILE A 16 19.14 -11.00 7.11
CA ILE A 16 17.94 -11.56 6.47
C ILE A 16 17.79 -11.05 5.04
N LEU A 17 17.98 -9.75 4.82
CA LEU A 17 17.86 -9.14 3.49
C LEU A 17 18.92 -9.68 2.51
N ASN A 18 20.15 -9.88 2.98
CA ASN A 18 21.23 -10.44 2.18
C ASN A 18 21.03 -11.92 1.89
N ALA A 19 20.42 -12.67 2.80
CA ALA A 19 20.02 -14.06 2.53
C ALA A 19 19.02 -14.12 1.36
N TRP A 20 17.99 -13.25 1.35
CA TRP A 20 17.09 -13.14 0.21
C TRP A 20 17.80 -12.75 -1.08
N ALA A 21 18.67 -11.74 -1.03
CA ALA A 21 19.43 -11.29 -2.20
C ALA A 21 20.30 -12.39 -2.83
N LYS A 22 20.83 -13.29 -1.99
CA LYS A 22 21.67 -14.40 -2.40
C LYS A 22 20.86 -15.58 -2.94
N GLU A 23 19.78 -15.96 -2.28
CA GLU A 23 19.05 -17.19 -2.60
C GLU A 23 18.01 -16.96 -3.71
N LEU A 24 17.33 -15.81 -3.72
CA LEU A 24 16.30 -15.52 -4.72
C LEU A 24 16.91 -14.80 -5.93
N GLN A 25 17.03 -15.55 -7.04
CA GLN A 25 17.59 -15.02 -8.28
C GLN A 25 16.54 -14.55 -9.30
N SER A 26 15.41 -15.24 -9.36
CA SER A 26 14.28 -14.94 -10.23
C SER A 26 13.02 -15.63 -9.70
N VAL A 27 11.87 -15.26 -10.27
CA VAL A 27 10.60 -15.98 -10.09
C VAL A 27 10.04 -16.36 -11.46
N ASP A 28 9.25 -17.42 -11.51
CA ASP A 28 8.83 -18.08 -12.76
C ASP A 28 7.31 -18.33 -12.84
N THR A 29 6.55 -17.91 -11.82
CA THR A 29 5.09 -18.00 -11.82
C THR A 29 4.46 -16.65 -11.51
N TYR A 30 3.26 -16.40 -12.04
CA TYR A 30 2.49 -15.18 -11.75
C TYR A 30 2.27 -14.97 -10.25
N GLN A 31 2.02 -16.04 -9.49
CA GLN A 31 1.84 -15.96 -8.04
C GLN A 31 3.14 -15.53 -7.35
N SER A 32 4.28 -16.01 -7.82
CA SER A 32 5.58 -15.61 -7.29
C SER A 32 5.91 -14.16 -7.67
N GLU A 33 5.58 -13.70 -8.87
CA GLU A 33 5.71 -12.28 -9.28
C GLU A 33 4.85 -11.37 -8.39
N ASP A 34 3.60 -11.75 -8.14
CA ASP A 34 2.71 -11.07 -7.20
C ASP A 34 3.33 -10.98 -5.80
N ASN A 35 3.93 -12.08 -5.32
CA ASN A 35 4.60 -12.08 -4.02
C ASN A 35 5.78 -11.09 -3.99
N ILE A 36 6.57 -10.97 -5.06
CA ILE A 36 7.64 -9.95 -5.14
C ILE A 36 7.03 -8.55 -5.08
N ASN A 37 6.00 -8.29 -5.89
CA ASN A 37 5.30 -7.00 -5.94
C ASN A 37 4.71 -6.58 -4.58
N PHE A 38 4.20 -7.54 -3.80
CA PHE A 38 3.57 -7.29 -2.50
C PHE A 38 4.55 -7.24 -1.33
N TYR A 39 5.63 -8.05 -1.33
CA TYR A 39 6.52 -8.18 -0.17
C TYR A 39 7.81 -7.36 -0.26
N MET A 40 8.35 -7.12 -1.46
CA MET A 40 9.54 -6.27 -1.62
C MET A 40 9.38 -4.86 -1.03
N PRO A 41 8.21 -4.20 -1.05
CA PRO A 41 8.11 -2.89 -0.44
C PRO A 41 8.43 -2.87 1.06
N TYR A 42 8.03 -3.90 1.79
CA TYR A 42 8.35 -4.04 3.21
C TYR A 42 9.86 -4.20 3.44
N MET A 43 10.49 -5.06 2.63
CA MET A 43 11.92 -5.33 2.71
C MET A 43 12.74 -4.09 2.35
N ASN A 44 12.36 -3.38 1.28
CA ASN A 44 13.00 -2.13 0.86
C ASN A 44 12.89 -1.04 1.92
N MET A 45 11.71 -0.86 2.53
CA MET A 45 11.53 0.08 3.63
C MET A 45 12.38 -0.30 4.85
N ALA A 46 12.44 -1.59 5.21
CA ALA A 46 13.27 -2.06 6.31
C ALA A 46 14.76 -1.78 6.04
N TYR A 47 15.23 -2.02 4.81
CA TYR A 47 16.58 -1.68 4.37
C TYR A 47 16.84 -0.18 4.46
N TRP A 48 15.94 0.64 3.91
CA TRP A 48 16.06 2.10 3.94
C TRP A 48 16.27 2.64 5.37
N PHE A 49 15.58 2.07 6.37
CA PHE A 49 15.75 2.46 7.78
C PHE A 49 17.10 2.12 8.41
N VAL A 50 17.84 1.15 7.86
CA VAL A 50 19.12 0.68 8.40
C VAL A 50 20.31 1.06 7.52
N LYS A 51 20.08 1.37 6.23
CA LYS A 51 21.08 1.58 5.17
C LYS A 51 22.19 2.54 5.58
N LYS A 52 21.84 3.66 6.24
CA LYS A 52 22.83 4.66 6.67
C LYS A 52 23.92 4.08 7.57
N ALA A 53 23.56 3.13 8.44
CA ALA A 53 24.49 2.49 9.36
C ALA A 53 25.04 1.16 8.82
N PHE A 54 24.25 0.47 7.99
CA PHE A 54 24.55 -0.87 7.47
C PHE A 54 24.21 -0.94 5.97
N PRO A 55 25.00 -0.31 5.09
CA PRO A 55 24.78 -0.40 3.66
C PRO A 55 25.05 -1.84 3.17
N SER A 56 24.31 -2.29 2.15
CA SER A 56 24.56 -3.56 1.47
C SER A 56 24.38 -3.40 -0.05
N PRO A 57 25.49 -3.29 -0.80
CA PRO A 57 25.47 -3.29 -2.26
C PRO A 57 24.79 -4.54 -2.84
N GLU A 58 24.94 -5.69 -2.19
CA GLU A 58 24.33 -6.96 -2.61
C GLU A 58 22.81 -6.87 -2.59
N TYR A 59 22.24 -6.29 -1.53
CA TYR A 59 20.80 -6.08 -1.44
C TYR A 59 20.32 -5.01 -2.43
N GLU A 60 21.08 -3.94 -2.64
CA GLU A 60 20.75 -2.91 -3.64
C GLU A 60 20.68 -3.47 -5.06
N ASP A 61 21.63 -4.34 -5.44
CA ASP A 61 21.58 -5.01 -6.74
C ASP A 61 20.42 -6.01 -6.83
N PHE A 62 20.06 -6.67 -5.73
CA PHE A 62 18.85 -7.48 -5.67
C PHE A 62 17.58 -6.65 -5.90
N ILE A 63 17.45 -5.46 -5.29
CA ILE A 63 16.33 -4.54 -5.55
C ILE A 63 16.25 -4.24 -7.05
N LYS A 64 17.37 -3.81 -7.67
CA LYS A 64 17.40 -3.48 -9.10
C LYS A 64 16.91 -4.62 -9.99
N ARG A 65 17.31 -5.86 -9.68
CA ARG A 65 16.86 -7.06 -10.42
C ARG A 65 15.38 -7.37 -10.21
N MET A 66 14.91 -7.32 -8.96
CA MET A 66 13.52 -7.67 -8.62
C MET A 66 12.52 -6.62 -9.06
N ARG A 67 12.93 -5.36 -9.28
CA ARG A 67 12.05 -4.29 -9.76
C ARG A 67 11.35 -4.59 -11.08
N GLN A 68 11.87 -5.50 -11.91
CA GLN A 68 11.18 -5.94 -13.14
C GLN A 68 9.81 -6.56 -12.86
N TYR A 69 9.56 -7.05 -11.64
CA TYR A 69 8.28 -7.61 -11.22
C TYR A 69 7.33 -6.56 -10.62
N SER A 70 7.70 -5.27 -10.62
CA SER A 70 6.77 -4.20 -10.27
C SER A 70 5.62 -4.17 -11.27
N GLN A 71 4.40 -4.24 -10.74
CA GLN A 71 3.18 -4.20 -11.54
C GLN A 71 2.56 -2.79 -11.59
N SER A 72 3.36 -1.75 -11.32
CA SER A 72 2.88 -0.36 -11.16
C SER A 72 2.08 0.16 -12.36
N ALA A 73 2.31 -0.36 -13.57
CA ALA A 73 1.54 -0.01 -14.77
C ALA A 73 0.04 -0.39 -14.71
N LEU A 74 -0.35 -1.35 -13.88
CA LEU A 74 -1.75 -1.78 -13.75
C LEU A 74 -2.59 -0.73 -13.00
N ASN A 75 -3.88 -0.65 -13.32
CA ASN A 75 -4.85 0.21 -12.60
C ASN A 75 -5.72 -0.62 -11.63
N THR A 76 -5.15 -1.70 -11.09
CA THR A 76 -5.75 -2.58 -10.09
C THR A 76 -4.98 -2.44 -8.77
N ASN A 77 -5.41 -3.16 -7.72
CA ASN A 77 -4.68 -3.23 -6.45
C ASN A 77 -3.21 -3.65 -6.64
N HIS A 78 -2.91 -4.54 -7.60
CA HIS A 78 -1.53 -4.92 -7.90
C HIS A 78 -0.68 -3.73 -8.33
N GLY A 79 -1.24 -2.82 -9.12
CA GLY A 79 -0.54 -1.60 -9.51
C GLY A 79 -0.37 -0.59 -8.39
N ALA A 80 -1.33 -0.51 -7.45
CA ALA A 80 -1.15 0.30 -6.24
C ALA A 80 0.04 -0.20 -5.41
N TRP A 81 0.18 -1.53 -5.26
CA TRP A 81 1.33 -2.15 -4.61
C TRP A 81 2.63 -2.02 -5.40
N GLY A 82 2.56 -2.08 -6.74
CA GLY A 82 3.72 -1.83 -7.59
C GLY A 82 4.24 -0.39 -7.46
N ILE A 83 3.35 0.59 -7.29
CA ILE A 83 3.77 1.97 -7.00
C ILE A 83 4.51 2.02 -5.65
N LEU A 84 4.00 1.34 -4.63
CA LEU A 84 4.70 1.25 -3.34
C LEU A 84 6.05 0.52 -3.47
N PHE A 85 6.14 -0.50 -4.33
CA PHE A 85 7.39 -1.18 -4.66
C PHE A 85 8.38 -0.22 -5.33
N ASP A 86 7.94 0.56 -6.32
CA ASP A 86 8.79 1.54 -7.00
C ASP A 86 9.24 2.68 -6.07
N VAL A 87 8.34 3.26 -5.27
CA VAL A 87 8.68 4.29 -4.27
C VAL A 87 9.68 3.76 -3.25
N SER A 88 9.41 2.60 -2.64
CA SER A 88 10.31 2.03 -1.65
C SER A 88 11.66 1.63 -2.23
N SER A 89 11.70 1.16 -3.48
CA SER A 89 12.96 0.89 -4.20
C SER A 89 13.74 2.16 -4.45
N ALA A 90 13.06 3.24 -4.87
CA ALA A 90 13.69 4.53 -5.10
C ALA A 90 14.39 5.05 -3.85
N LEU A 91 13.71 4.97 -2.70
CA LEU A 91 14.27 5.37 -1.42
C LEU A 91 15.43 4.49 -0.96
N ALA A 92 15.31 3.17 -1.14
CA ALA A 92 16.37 2.22 -0.81
C ALA A 92 17.63 2.43 -1.68
N LEU A 93 17.47 2.86 -2.94
CA LEU A 93 18.54 3.06 -3.91
C LEU A 93 19.02 4.51 -4.04
N ASP A 94 18.41 5.45 -3.31
CA ASP A 94 18.59 6.90 -3.49
C ASP A 94 18.35 7.37 -4.95
N ASP A 95 17.41 6.73 -5.66
CA ASP A 95 17.07 7.00 -7.06
C ASP A 95 15.97 8.09 -7.16
N ASN A 96 16.39 9.34 -7.24
CA ASN A 96 15.49 10.49 -7.34
C ASN A 96 14.63 10.49 -8.63
N ALA A 97 15.15 9.96 -9.73
CA ALA A 97 14.41 9.93 -11.00
C ALA A 97 13.25 8.93 -10.91
N LEU A 98 13.50 7.76 -10.33
CA LEU A 98 12.45 6.79 -10.05
C LEU A 98 11.42 7.34 -9.05
N LEU A 99 11.86 8.04 -8.00
CA LEU A 99 10.96 8.63 -7.03
C LEU A 99 10.02 9.65 -7.67
N HIS A 100 10.56 10.53 -8.53
CA HIS A 100 9.77 11.48 -9.32
C HIS A 100 8.75 10.78 -10.23
N ASN A 101 9.19 9.77 -10.98
CA ASN A 101 8.31 9.01 -11.86
C ASN A 101 7.21 8.28 -11.09
N SER A 102 7.53 7.79 -9.89
CA SER A 102 6.56 7.13 -9.01
C SER A 102 5.51 8.12 -8.48
N ALA A 103 5.90 9.37 -8.19
CA ALA A 103 4.96 10.43 -7.82
C ALA A 103 3.95 10.73 -8.95
N ASN A 104 4.42 10.80 -10.20
CA ASN A 104 3.55 10.97 -11.36
C ASN A 104 2.63 9.76 -11.54
N ARG A 105 3.19 8.55 -11.46
CA ARG A 105 2.42 7.31 -11.60
C ARG A 105 1.35 7.15 -10.52
N TRP A 106 1.65 7.56 -9.29
CA TRP A 106 0.69 7.59 -8.17
C TRP A 106 -0.54 8.43 -8.51
N GLN A 107 -0.33 9.65 -9.01
CA GLN A 107 -1.43 10.55 -9.38
C GLN A 107 -2.25 9.97 -10.54
N GLU A 108 -1.57 9.44 -11.57
CA GLU A 108 -2.24 8.78 -12.69
C GLU A 108 -3.08 7.58 -12.25
N TRP A 109 -2.57 6.75 -11.34
CA TRP A 109 -3.29 5.58 -10.84
C TRP A 109 -4.57 6.04 -10.16
N VAL A 110 -4.48 7.04 -9.28
CA VAL A 110 -5.64 7.58 -8.56
C VAL A 110 -6.70 8.08 -9.53
N PHE A 111 -6.34 8.85 -10.54
CA PHE A 111 -7.32 9.35 -11.52
C PHE A 111 -7.93 8.25 -12.40
N LYS A 112 -7.15 7.24 -12.79
CA LYS A 112 -7.62 6.16 -13.68
C LYS A 112 -8.46 5.12 -12.93
N ALA A 113 -8.10 4.81 -11.68
CA ALA A 113 -8.69 3.71 -10.92
C ALA A 113 -9.80 4.14 -9.97
N ILE A 114 -9.81 5.39 -9.50
CA ILE A 114 -10.82 5.94 -8.58
C ILE A 114 -11.75 6.87 -9.35
N ASP A 115 -13.03 6.51 -9.42
CA ASP A 115 -14.04 7.37 -10.05
C ASP A 115 -14.41 8.61 -9.21
N GLU A 116 -15.24 9.50 -9.76
CA GLU A 116 -15.64 10.75 -9.09
C GLU A 116 -16.39 10.53 -7.77
N SER A 117 -16.99 9.36 -7.59
CA SER A 117 -17.68 8.96 -6.36
C SER A 117 -16.75 8.28 -5.35
N GLY A 118 -15.46 8.13 -5.66
CA GLY A 118 -14.49 7.47 -4.78
C GLY A 118 -14.49 5.95 -4.87
N VAL A 119 -15.07 5.38 -5.92
CA VAL A 119 -15.16 3.93 -6.12
C VAL A 119 -13.98 3.41 -6.94
N ILE A 120 -13.37 2.32 -6.47
CA ILE A 120 -12.37 1.56 -7.24
C ILE A 120 -13.09 0.43 -7.98
N ALA A 121 -13.36 0.61 -9.27
CA ALA A 121 -14.16 -0.32 -10.07
C ALA A 121 -13.60 -1.74 -10.10
N SER A 122 -12.27 -1.88 -10.16
CA SER A 122 -11.58 -3.18 -10.13
C SER A 122 -11.66 -3.89 -8.78
N ALA A 123 -12.07 -3.20 -7.72
CA ALA A 123 -12.15 -3.74 -6.37
C ALA A 123 -13.60 -4.00 -5.94
N ILE A 124 -14.54 -3.10 -6.25
CA ILE A 124 -15.88 -3.10 -5.66
C ILE A 124 -16.68 -4.40 -5.89
N THR A 125 -16.43 -5.10 -7.01
CA THR A 125 -17.12 -6.35 -7.37
C THR A 125 -16.41 -7.61 -6.91
N ARG A 126 -15.30 -7.51 -6.18
CA ARG A 126 -14.45 -8.67 -5.88
C ARG A 126 -15.18 -9.78 -5.11
N SER A 127 -15.19 -10.96 -5.72
CA SER A 127 -15.77 -12.21 -5.24
C SER A 127 -14.72 -13.08 -4.55
N ASP A 128 -15.16 -14.07 -3.79
CA ASP A 128 -14.31 -15.10 -3.20
C ASP A 128 -14.27 -16.41 -4.00
N THR A 129 -14.96 -16.45 -5.15
CA THR A 129 -14.91 -17.57 -6.10
C THR A 129 -13.81 -17.42 -7.16
N SER A 130 -13.67 -18.40 -8.04
CA SER A 130 -12.81 -18.33 -9.24
C SER A 130 -13.32 -17.33 -10.28
N ASP A 131 -14.62 -17.00 -10.28
CA ASP A 131 -15.14 -15.83 -11.00
C ASP A 131 -14.98 -14.60 -10.10
N TYR A 132 -13.80 -13.99 -10.16
CA TYR A 132 -13.39 -12.92 -9.26
C TYR A 132 -14.29 -11.69 -9.25
N HIS A 133 -15.22 -11.54 -10.21
CA HIS A 133 -16.14 -10.40 -10.31
C HIS A 133 -17.62 -10.80 -10.42
N GLY A 134 -17.92 -12.08 -10.22
CA GLY A 134 -19.27 -12.64 -10.34
C GLY A 134 -19.55 -13.75 -9.34
N GLY A 135 -20.51 -14.60 -9.69
CA GLY A 135 -21.03 -15.64 -8.81
C GLY A 135 -21.91 -15.13 -7.66
N PRO A 136 -22.35 -16.04 -6.78
CA PRO A 136 -23.29 -15.75 -5.69
C PRO A 136 -22.72 -14.81 -4.63
N THR A 137 -21.40 -14.68 -4.55
CA THR A 137 -20.68 -13.87 -3.56
C THR A 137 -20.03 -12.62 -4.18
N LYS A 138 -20.51 -12.17 -5.35
CA LYS A 138 -20.04 -10.94 -6.00
C LYS A 138 -19.97 -9.78 -5.01
N GLY A 139 -18.80 -9.15 -4.89
CA GLY A 139 -18.56 -8.01 -4.00
C GLY A 139 -18.32 -8.37 -2.53
N ILE A 140 -18.35 -9.64 -2.12
CA ILE A 140 -18.10 -10.05 -0.72
C ILE A 140 -16.72 -9.59 -0.21
N LYS A 141 -15.72 -9.43 -1.10
CA LYS A 141 -14.37 -8.92 -0.82
C LYS A 141 -14.18 -7.48 -1.32
N GLY A 142 -15.24 -6.78 -1.71
CA GLY A 142 -15.13 -5.49 -2.38
C GLY A 142 -14.54 -4.38 -1.50
N ILE A 143 -14.95 -4.33 -0.23
CA ILE A 143 -14.36 -3.42 0.77
C ILE A 143 -12.91 -3.84 1.06
N ALA A 144 -12.62 -5.12 1.24
CA ALA A 144 -11.26 -5.62 1.46
C ALA A 144 -10.28 -5.20 0.35
N TYR A 145 -10.64 -5.41 -0.92
CA TYR A 145 -9.76 -5.04 -2.03
C TYR A 145 -9.66 -3.52 -2.24
N THR A 146 -10.69 -2.76 -1.84
CA THR A 146 -10.63 -1.30 -1.81
C THR A 146 -9.61 -0.85 -0.76
N ASN A 147 -9.72 -1.38 0.46
CA ASN A 147 -8.78 -1.16 1.54
C ASN A 147 -7.34 -1.56 1.15
N PHE A 148 -7.17 -2.72 0.52
CA PHE A 148 -5.87 -3.23 0.11
C PHE A 148 -5.15 -2.30 -0.88
N ALA A 149 -5.88 -1.71 -1.84
CA ALA A 149 -5.31 -0.73 -2.77
C ALA A 149 -5.02 0.61 -2.08
N LEU A 150 -5.95 1.09 -1.25
CA LEU A 150 -5.81 2.37 -0.54
C LEU A 150 -4.69 2.35 0.49
N LEU A 151 -4.42 1.21 1.14
CA LEU A 151 -3.27 1.01 2.03
C LEU A 151 -1.96 1.33 1.28
N ALA A 152 -1.73 0.68 0.14
CA ALA A 152 -0.51 0.85 -0.63
C ALA A 152 -0.32 2.30 -1.14
N LEU A 153 -1.40 2.93 -1.62
CA LEU A 153 -1.37 4.32 -2.08
C LEU A 153 -1.15 5.30 -0.94
N THR A 154 -1.75 5.04 0.23
CA THR A 154 -1.57 5.89 1.41
C THR A 154 -0.12 5.85 1.89
N ILE A 155 0.48 4.66 1.98
CA ILE A 155 1.89 4.53 2.37
C ILE A 155 2.80 5.17 1.33
N SER A 156 2.51 4.99 0.04
CA SER A 156 3.26 5.62 -1.05
C SER A 156 3.18 7.15 -0.99
N GLY A 157 1.99 7.70 -0.79
CA GLY A 157 1.78 9.14 -0.64
C GLY A 157 2.53 9.71 0.56
N GLU A 158 2.53 9.01 1.70
CA GLU A 158 3.26 9.44 2.89
C GLU A 158 4.77 9.40 2.67
N LEU A 159 5.28 8.35 2.04
CA LEU A 159 6.69 8.24 1.68
C LEU A 159 7.14 9.35 0.73
N LEU A 160 6.31 9.64 -0.28
CA LEU A 160 6.54 10.73 -1.22
C LEU A 160 6.54 12.09 -0.50
N PHE A 161 5.57 12.32 0.39
CA PHE A 161 5.48 13.53 1.20
C PHE A 161 6.71 13.73 2.10
N GLU A 162 7.14 12.68 2.81
CA GLU A 162 8.36 12.68 3.64
C GLU A 162 9.63 13.02 2.85
N ASN A 163 9.60 12.86 1.53
CA ASN A 163 10.72 13.11 0.61
C ASN A 163 10.44 14.27 -0.36
N GLY A 164 9.56 15.21 0.01
CA GLY A 164 9.38 16.50 -0.66
C GLY A 164 8.34 16.54 -1.79
N TYR A 165 7.60 15.45 -2.02
CA TYR A 165 6.51 15.38 -2.99
C TYR A 165 5.15 15.47 -2.29
N ASP A 166 4.67 16.70 -2.04
CA ASP A 166 3.34 16.90 -1.48
C ASP A 166 2.24 16.69 -2.53
N LEU A 167 1.64 15.49 -2.49
CA LEU A 167 0.55 15.09 -3.38
C LEU A 167 -0.83 15.18 -2.71
N TRP A 168 -0.90 15.42 -1.40
CA TRP A 168 -2.16 15.35 -0.65
C TRP A 168 -3.11 16.49 -1.04
N GLY A 169 -2.57 17.68 -1.33
CA GLY A 169 -3.34 18.82 -1.84
C GLY A 169 -3.67 18.77 -3.34
N SER A 170 -3.09 17.83 -4.09
CA SER A 170 -3.25 17.72 -5.55
C SER A 170 -4.68 17.30 -5.94
N GLY A 171 -5.02 17.38 -7.23
CA GLY A 171 -6.29 16.85 -7.73
C GLY A 171 -6.45 15.35 -7.47
N ALA A 172 -5.36 14.58 -7.55
CA ALA A 172 -5.35 13.16 -7.22
C ALA A 172 -5.54 12.96 -5.71
N GLY A 173 -4.86 13.76 -4.87
CA GLY A 173 -5.07 13.77 -3.42
C GLY A 173 -6.54 14.01 -3.04
N LYS A 174 -7.18 15.00 -3.66
CA LYS A 174 -8.63 15.25 -3.49
C LYS A 174 -9.49 14.06 -3.90
N ARG A 175 -9.17 13.39 -5.03
CA ARG A 175 -9.87 12.17 -5.47
C ARG A 175 -9.70 11.02 -4.46
N LEU A 176 -8.51 10.87 -3.89
CA LEU A 176 -8.23 9.91 -2.82
C LEU A 176 -9.03 10.22 -1.54
N SER A 177 -9.16 11.50 -1.17
CA SER A 177 -10.00 11.95 -0.05
C SER A 177 -11.47 11.52 -0.20
N VAL A 178 -12.01 11.57 -1.43
CA VAL A 178 -13.38 11.09 -1.71
C VAL A 178 -13.47 9.58 -1.50
N ALA A 179 -12.50 8.81 -1.99
CA ALA A 179 -12.44 7.36 -1.77
C ALA A 179 -12.34 7.00 -0.29
N TYR A 180 -11.49 7.71 0.46
CA TYR A 180 -11.34 7.56 1.91
C TYR A 180 -12.68 7.76 2.65
N ASN A 181 -13.40 8.85 2.35
CA ASN A 181 -14.71 9.08 2.95
C ASN A 181 -15.74 8.03 2.53
N LYS A 182 -15.72 7.59 1.27
CA LYS A 182 -16.64 6.57 0.75
C LYS A 182 -16.43 5.23 1.46
N VAL A 183 -15.20 4.73 1.53
CA VAL A 183 -14.91 3.45 2.19
C VAL A 183 -15.17 3.53 3.69
N ALA A 184 -14.84 4.65 4.36
CA ALA A 184 -15.20 4.83 5.76
C ALA A 184 -16.71 4.78 6.00
N THR A 185 -17.51 5.33 5.09
CA THR A 185 -18.98 5.28 5.17
C THR A 185 -19.49 3.85 4.99
N TRP A 186 -18.92 3.08 4.07
CA TRP A 186 -19.26 1.66 3.90
C TRP A 186 -18.86 0.82 5.10
N ILE A 187 -17.73 1.09 5.75
CA ILE A 187 -17.32 0.36 6.95
C ILE A 187 -18.27 0.66 8.11
N LEU A 188 -18.62 1.94 8.33
CA LEU A 188 -19.52 2.34 9.42
C LEU A 188 -20.96 1.89 9.18
N ASN A 189 -21.42 1.88 7.91
CA ASN A 189 -22.75 1.47 7.51
C ASN A 189 -22.67 0.47 6.34
N PRO A 190 -22.34 -0.82 6.61
CA PRO A 190 -22.14 -1.83 5.56
C PRO A 190 -23.31 -1.98 4.60
N GLU A 191 -24.55 -1.77 5.06
CA GLU A 191 -25.76 -1.83 4.25
C GLU A 191 -25.80 -0.82 3.09
N THR A 192 -24.98 0.24 3.17
CA THR A 192 -24.84 1.25 2.10
C THR A 192 -23.87 0.83 0.99
N PHE A 193 -23.18 -0.30 1.16
CA PHE A 193 -22.30 -0.87 0.15
C PHE A 193 -23.13 -1.47 -1.00
N PRO A 194 -22.86 -1.14 -2.28
CA PRO A 194 -23.70 -1.60 -3.41
C PRO A 194 -23.82 -3.12 -3.56
N TYR A 195 -22.85 -3.89 -3.05
CA TYR A 195 -22.87 -5.36 -3.03
C TYR A 195 -22.95 -5.91 -1.60
N PHE A 196 -23.64 -5.19 -0.72
CA PHE A 196 -23.78 -5.58 0.68
C PHE A 196 -24.29 -7.02 0.81
N GLN A 197 -23.61 -7.75 1.68
CA GLN A 197 -23.97 -9.08 2.14
C GLN A 197 -23.67 -9.15 3.65
N PRO A 198 -24.41 -9.93 4.45
CA PRO A 198 -24.17 -10.00 5.90
C PRO A 198 -22.76 -10.48 6.30
N ASN A 199 -22.05 -11.15 5.40
CA ASN A 199 -20.75 -11.78 5.62
C ASN A 199 -19.61 -11.12 4.80
N LEU A 200 -19.65 -9.80 4.61
CA LEU A 200 -18.54 -9.07 3.98
C LEU A 200 -17.20 -9.39 4.66
N ILE A 201 -16.16 -9.57 3.84
CA ILE A 201 -14.82 -9.98 4.28
C ILE A 201 -13.90 -8.76 4.35
N GLY A 202 -13.02 -8.71 5.37
CA GLY A 202 -11.93 -7.73 5.48
C GLY A 202 -12.40 -6.27 5.54
N VAL A 203 -13.57 -6.03 6.14
CA VAL A 203 -14.19 -4.70 6.24
C VAL A 203 -13.30 -3.75 7.04
N HIS A 204 -12.75 -4.21 8.16
CA HIS A 204 -11.93 -3.43 9.09
C HIS A 204 -10.46 -3.37 8.70
N ASN A 205 -10.13 -3.62 7.44
CA ASN A 205 -8.77 -3.58 6.93
C ASN A 205 -8.28 -2.13 6.67
N ASN A 206 -8.47 -1.24 7.63
CA ASN A 206 -8.47 0.21 7.44
C ASN A 206 -7.48 0.95 8.34
N ALA A 207 -6.49 0.27 8.91
CA ALA A 207 -5.58 0.89 9.87
C ALA A 207 -4.74 2.06 9.27
N TYR A 208 -4.56 2.11 7.94
CA TYR A 208 -4.01 3.28 7.22
C TYR A 208 -4.81 4.58 7.38
N PHE A 209 -6.04 4.52 7.89
CA PHE A 209 -6.83 5.70 8.22
C PHE A 209 -6.12 6.65 9.17
N ILE A 210 -5.23 6.14 10.04
CA ILE A 210 -4.42 6.95 10.96
C ILE A 210 -3.52 7.94 10.19
N ILE A 211 -3.05 7.56 9.00
CA ILE A 211 -2.24 8.44 8.13
C ILE A 211 -3.16 9.42 7.42
N LEU A 212 -4.23 8.93 6.78
CA LEU A 212 -5.15 9.78 6.00
C LEU A 212 -5.83 10.85 6.86
N ALA A 213 -6.12 10.57 8.12
CA ALA A 213 -6.72 11.54 9.04
C ALA A 213 -5.84 12.75 9.36
N LYS A 214 -4.54 12.67 9.07
CA LYS A 214 -3.62 13.82 9.18
C LYS A 214 -3.78 14.81 8.02
N HIS A 215 -4.29 14.32 6.89
CA HIS A 215 -4.37 15.06 5.64
C HIS A 215 -5.81 15.43 5.26
N TYR A 216 -6.79 14.64 5.69
CA TYR A 216 -8.19 14.79 5.31
C TYR A 216 -9.13 14.66 6.52
N SER A 217 -10.24 15.41 6.47
CA SER A 217 -11.36 15.24 7.40
C SER A 217 -12.45 14.37 6.78
N SER A 218 -12.94 13.39 7.54
CA SER A 218 -14.05 12.52 7.16
C SER A 218 -14.87 12.19 8.41
N PRO A 219 -16.15 12.58 8.51
CA PRO A 219 -16.98 12.27 9.68
C PRO A 219 -17.05 10.77 9.97
N SER A 220 -17.27 9.95 8.93
CA SER A 220 -17.33 8.49 9.07
C SER A 220 -16.00 7.91 9.54
N ALA A 221 -14.88 8.40 9.02
CA ALA A 221 -13.57 7.87 9.42
C ALA A 221 -13.18 8.33 10.84
N ASN A 222 -13.53 9.56 11.22
CA ASN A 222 -13.31 10.05 12.58
C ASN A 222 -14.04 9.20 13.62
N GLU A 223 -15.24 8.72 13.29
CA GLU A 223 -15.99 7.81 14.15
C GLU A 223 -15.29 6.43 14.26
N LEU A 224 -14.88 5.85 13.13
CA LEU A 224 -14.15 4.58 13.13
C LEU A 224 -12.83 4.65 13.90
N LEU A 225 -12.09 5.74 13.76
CA LEU A 225 -10.85 5.97 14.51
C LEU A 225 -11.09 6.04 16.03
N LYS A 226 -12.22 6.61 16.48
CA LYS A 226 -12.59 6.65 17.90
C LYS A 226 -12.99 5.29 18.44
N GLN A 227 -13.65 4.46 17.63
CA GLN A 227 -14.01 3.09 18.01
C GLN A 227 -12.77 2.22 18.23
N GLY A 228 -11.66 2.53 17.55
CA GLY A 228 -10.38 1.86 17.70
C GLY A 228 -10.30 0.47 17.07
N ASP A 229 -11.38 0.03 16.42
CA ASP A 229 -11.48 -1.27 15.73
C ASP A 229 -10.91 -1.20 14.32
N LEU A 230 -9.59 -0.97 14.26
CA LEU A 230 -8.80 -0.88 13.05
C LEU A 230 -7.93 -2.12 12.94
N HIS A 231 -7.99 -2.81 11.80
CA HIS A 231 -7.18 -3.98 11.49
C HIS A 231 -6.38 -3.79 10.18
N GLU A 232 -5.45 -4.71 9.93
CA GLU A 232 -4.40 -4.78 8.88
C GLU A 232 -2.98 -4.69 9.43
N ASP A 233 -2.02 -4.97 8.54
CA ASP A 233 -0.60 -4.82 8.80
C ASP A 233 -0.26 -3.37 9.19
N GLY A 234 0.02 -3.18 10.48
CA GLY A 234 0.38 -1.90 11.07
C GLY A 234 1.83 -1.48 10.87
N PHE A 235 2.55 -2.06 9.92
CA PHE A 235 3.99 -1.87 9.72
C PHE A 235 4.45 -0.40 9.69
N ARG A 236 3.68 0.51 9.07
CA ARG A 236 3.92 1.97 9.09
C ARG A 236 3.12 2.72 10.15
N LEU A 237 2.08 2.10 10.71
CA LEU A 237 1.16 2.73 11.66
C LEU A 237 1.81 2.91 13.03
N LYS A 238 2.64 1.95 13.46
CA LYS A 238 3.33 2.00 14.75
C LYS A 238 4.38 3.12 14.87
N LEU A 239 4.77 3.76 13.76
CA LEU A 239 5.71 4.88 13.76
C LEU A 239 5.01 6.24 13.91
N ARG A 240 3.67 6.26 13.91
CA ARG A 240 2.86 7.46 13.83
C ARG A 240 1.65 7.46 14.80
N SER A 241 1.46 6.40 15.58
CA SER A 241 0.64 6.45 16.81
C SER A 241 1.24 7.50 17.77
N PRO A 242 0.41 8.28 18.49
CA PRO A 242 0.89 9.21 19.52
C PRO A 242 1.83 8.55 20.53
#